data_AF-A0A2B7GY02-F1
#
_entry.id   AF-A0A2B7GY02-F1
#
_cell.length_a   1.000
_cell.length_b   1.000
_cell.length_c   1.000
_cell.angle_alpha   90.00
_cell.angle_beta   90.00
_cell.angle_gamma   90.00
#
_symmetry.space_group_name_H-M   'P 1'
#
loop_
_entity.id
_entity.type
_entity.pdbx_description
1 polymer ?
#
loop_
_entity_poly.entity_id
_entity_poly.type
_entity_poly.pdbx_seq_one_letter_code
_entity_poly.pdbx_strand_id
1 'polypeptide(L)'
;MTERHTGQLSAVNRSDLTGLGIEISELLSRRDHDAPVELWFDSVTSLIHASDFERVFRFLHILTARIERTGATAFYFIDPTAHDPQTVTSLTYLFDTVLETD
;
A
#
# COMPACT_ATOMS: atom_id res chain seq x y z
N MET A 1 13.26 -6.79 23.76
CA MET A 1 11.98 -7.43 23.42
C MET A 1 11.04 -6.29 23.07
N THR A 2 11.13 -5.80 21.84
CA THR A 2 10.38 -4.62 21.39
C THR A 2 9.08 -5.14 20.81
N GLU A 3 7.97 -4.91 21.51
CA GLU A 3 6.64 -5.18 21.00
C GLU A 3 6.45 -4.37 19.72
N ARG A 4 6.47 -5.06 18.58
CA ARG A 4 6.04 -4.49 17.31
C ARG A 4 4.55 -4.24 17.46
N HIS A 5 4.17 -2.97 17.66
CA HIS A 5 2.79 -2.55 17.49
C HIS A 5 2.45 -2.66 16.00
N THR A 6 2.20 -3.88 15.54
CA THR A 6 1.63 -4.15 14.22
C THR A 6 0.21 -3.63 14.27
N GLY A 7 0.01 -2.38 13.84
CA GLY A 7 -1.31 -1.87 13.51
C GLY A 7 -1.85 -2.69 12.34
N GLN A 8 -2.59 -3.76 12.63
CA GLN A 8 -3.28 -4.53 11.60
C GLN A 8 -4.52 -3.74 11.18
N LEU A 9 -4.47 -3.13 10.00
CA LEU A 9 -5.64 -2.52 9.36
C LEU A 9 -6.58 -3.65 8.92
N SER A 10 -7.48 -4.07 9.81
CA SER A 10 -8.43 -5.14 9.53
C SER A 10 -9.52 -4.64 8.59
N ALA A 11 -9.41 -5.07 7.33
CA ALA A 11 -10.48 -5.08 6.32
C ALA A 11 -11.11 -3.72 6.00
N VAL A 12 -10.30 -2.85 5.38
CA VAL A 12 -10.83 -1.72 4.63
C VAL A 12 -11.66 -2.24 3.45
N ASN A 13 -12.83 -1.65 3.22
CA ASN A 13 -13.64 -1.94 2.04
C ASN A 13 -12.79 -1.70 0.78
N ARG A 14 -12.40 -2.79 0.11
CA ARG A 14 -11.41 -2.77 -0.98
C ARG A 14 -11.82 -1.93 -2.19
N SER A 15 -13.10 -1.56 -2.31
CA SER A 15 -13.61 -0.67 -3.37
C SER A 15 -13.62 0.82 -2.99
N ASP A 16 -13.44 1.18 -1.72
CA ASP A 16 -13.40 2.57 -1.28
C ASP A 16 -11.95 3.05 -1.05
N LEU A 17 -11.28 3.39 -2.16
CA LEU A 17 -9.94 3.97 -2.13
C LEU A 17 -9.88 5.29 -1.34
N THR A 18 -11.00 6.02 -1.23
CA THR A 18 -11.03 7.29 -0.49
C THR A 18 -11.02 7.02 1.00
N GLY A 19 -11.90 6.13 1.48
CA GLY A 19 -11.91 5.68 2.87
C GLY A 19 -10.56 5.10 3.29
N LEU A 20 -9.97 4.25 2.44
CA LEU A 20 -8.64 3.66 2.67
C LEU A 20 -7.55 4.73 2.78
N GLY A 21 -7.57 5.73 1.90
CA GLY A 21 -6.65 6.87 1.96
C GLY A 21 -6.79 7.67 3.25
N ILE A 22 -8.02 7.95 3.70
CA ILE A 22 -8.29 8.68 4.95
C ILE A 22 -7.78 7.90 6.17
N GLU A 23 -8.06 6.61 6.25
CA GLU A 23 -7.66 5.79 7.39
C GLU A 23 -6.13 5.73 7.53
N ILE A 24 -5.42 5.51 6.43
CA ILE A 24 -3.94 5.54 6.44
C ILE A 24 -3.44 6.93 6.77
N SER A 25 -4.09 7.97 6.26
CA SER A 25 -3.74 9.36 6.58
C SER A 25 -3.79 9.64 8.07
N GLU A 26 -4.86 9.20 8.74
CA GLU A 26 -5.05 9.36 10.18
C GLU A 26 -4.08 8.51 11.00
N LEU A 27 -3.77 7.30 10.54
CA LEU A 27 -2.75 6.45 11.15
C LEU A 27 -1.37 7.13 11.10
N LEU A 28 -0.97 7.63 9.94
CA LEU A 28 0.32 8.31 9.73
C LEU A 28 0.40 9.66 10.46
N SER A 29 -0.73 10.33 10.72
CA SER A 29 -0.76 11.60 11.46
C SER A 29 -0.71 11.43 12.99
N ARG A 30 -1.13 10.27 13.51
CA ARG A 30 -1.18 10.00 14.96
C ARG A 30 0.07 9.35 15.53
N ARG A 31 1.05 9.02 14.69
CA ARG A 31 2.27 8.33 15.14
C ARG A 31 3.20 9.28 15.88
N ASP A 32 3.96 8.70 16.80
CA ASP A 32 5.14 9.33 17.37
C ASP A 32 6.32 9.22 16.37
N HIS A 33 7.14 10.26 16.23
CA HIS A 33 8.19 10.30 15.22
C HIS A 33 9.36 9.34 15.52
N ASP A 34 9.45 8.86 16.76
CA ASP A 34 10.55 8.02 17.23
C ASP A 34 10.33 6.50 17.02
N ALA A 35 9.17 6.08 16.53
CA ALA A 35 8.85 4.67 16.27
C ALA A 35 8.73 4.38 14.76
N PRO A 36 9.44 3.37 14.24
CA PRO A 36 9.27 2.95 12.85
C PRO A 36 7.84 2.41 12.64
N VAL A 37 7.19 2.86 11.58
CA VAL A 37 5.87 2.39 11.17
C VAL A 37 6.00 1.52 9.93
N GLU A 38 5.51 0.29 10.02
CA GLU A 38 5.40 -0.65 8.91
C GLU A 38 3.92 -0.79 8.52
N LEU A 39 3.58 -0.52 7.26
CA LEU A 39 2.26 -0.74 6.70
C LEU A 39 2.28 -1.97 5.79
N TRP A 40 1.29 -2.84 5.91
CA TRP A 40 1.18 -4.05 5.11
C TRP A 40 -0.14 -4.02 4.35
N PHE A 41 -0.07 -3.97 3.02
CA PHE A 41 -1.21 -3.99 2.13
C PHE A 41 -1.46 -5.40 1.63
N ASP A 42 -2.57 -6.01 2.08
CA ASP A 42 -2.89 -7.41 1.80
C ASP A 42 -2.77 -7.82 0.32
N SER A 43 -3.32 -7.04 -0.61
CA SER A 43 -3.33 -7.38 -2.04
C SER A 43 -3.70 -6.20 -2.93
N VAL A 44 -2.75 -5.75 -3.75
CA VAL A 44 -2.98 -4.80 -4.85
C VAL A 44 -3.86 -5.41 -5.93
N THR A 45 -3.72 -6.71 -6.21
CA THR A 45 -4.61 -7.45 -7.14
C THR A 45 -6.07 -7.30 -6.74
N SER A 46 -6.37 -7.39 -5.45
CA SER A 46 -7.75 -7.23 -4.97
C SER A 46 -8.29 -5.82 -5.16
N LEU A 47 -7.44 -4.78 -5.05
CA LEU A 47 -7.82 -3.40 -5.34
C LEU A 47 -8.12 -3.21 -6.83
N ILE A 48 -7.31 -3.79 -7.72
CA ILE A 48 -7.50 -3.73 -9.18
C ILE A 48 -8.74 -4.52 -9.62
N HIS A 49 -9.14 -5.58 -8.91
CA HIS A 49 -10.41 -6.25 -9.19
C HIS A 49 -11.62 -5.47 -8.68
N ALA A 50 -11.47 -4.74 -7.57
CA ALA A 50 -12.55 -3.95 -6.98
C ALA A 50 -12.73 -2.56 -7.62
N SER A 51 -11.73 -2.08 -8.36
CA SER A 51 -11.68 -0.75 -8.99
C SER A 51 -10.79 -0.78 -10.23
N ASP A 52 -11.03 0.09 -11.22
CA ASP A 52 -10.20 0.12 -12.41
C ASP A 52 -8.72 0.46 -12.11
N PHE A 53 -7.81 -0.07 -12.94
CA PHE A 53 -6.37 0.06 -12.77
C PHE A 53 -5.91 1.52 -12.66
N GLU A 54 -6.49 2.43 -13.45
CA GLU A 54 -6.09 3.84 -13.44
C GLU A 54 -6.36 4.50 -12.07
N ARG A 55 -7.52 4.22 -11.47
CA ARG A 55 -7.84 4.68 -10.11
C ARG A 55 -6.88 4.11 -9.07
N VAL A 56 -6.59 2.81 -9.14
CA VAL A 56 -5.67 2.15 -8.20
C VAL A 56 -4.26 2.70 -8.36
N PHE A 57 -3.78 2.86 -9.59
CA PHE A 57 -2.47 3.40 -9.88
C PHE A 57 -2.29 4.82 -9.34
N ARG A 58 -3.26 5.71 -9.61
CA ARG A 58 -3.25 7.09 -9.08
C ARG A 58 -3.31 7.10 -7.56
N PHE A 59 -4.11 6.23 -6.97
CA PHE A 59 -4.21 6.10 -5.52
C PHE A 59 -2.87 5.68 -4.91
N LEU A 60 -2.25 4.61 -5.41
CA LEU A 60 -0.96 4.13 -4.93
C LEU A 60 0.14 5.17 -5.13
N HIS A 61 0.15 5.87 -6.26
CA HIS A 61 1.11 6.94 -6.54
C HIS A 61 1.06 8.07 -5.49
N ILE A 62 -0.14 8.53 -5.11
CA ILE A 62 -0.30 9.56 -4.06
C ILE A 62 0.11 9.00 -2.70
N LEU A 63 -0.25 7.74 -2.43
CA LEU A 63 -0.04 7.10 -1.16
C LEU A 63 1.44 6.83 -0.86
N THR A 64 2.19 6.29 -1.83
CA THR A 64 3.63 6.00 -1.67
C THR A 64 4.40 7.30 -1.42
N ALA A 65 4.12 8.36 -2.19
CA ALA A 65 4.72 9.68 -1.96
C ALA A 65 4.41 10.26 -0.57
N ARG A 66 3.24 9.97 0.00
CA ARG A 66 2.91 10.38 1.37
C ARG A 66 3.70 9.58 2.39
N ILE A 67 3.79 8.27 2.21
CA ILE A 67 4.50 7.35 3.11
C ILE A 67 5.99 7.70 3.14
N GLU A 68 6.59 7.99 1.99
CA GLU A 68 8.00 8.41 1.88
C GLU A 68 8.30 9.63 2.78
N ARG A 69 7.45 10.66 2.72
CA ARG A 69 7.60 11.89 3.53
C ARG A 69 7.48 11.69 5.03
N THR A 70 7.08 10.50 5.44
CA THR A 70 6.79 10.18 6.83
C THR A 70 7.83 9.32 7.52
N GLY A 71 8.79 8.76 6.78
CA GLY A 71 9.75 7.77 7.31
C GLY A 71 9.12 6.41 7.61
N ALA A 72 7.85 6.19 7.22
CA ALA A 72 7.21 4.89 7.32
C ALA A 72 7.63 4.00 6.15
N THR A 73 7.62 2.68 6.35
CA THR A 73 7.84 1.68 5.30
C THR A 73 6.52 1.00 4.98
N ALA A 74 6.25 0.74 3.70
CA ALA A 74 5.04 0.04 3.29
C ALA A 74 5.36 -1.14 2.35
N PHE A 75 4.68 -2.24 2.59
CA PHE A 75 4.80 -3.49 1.84
C PHE A 75 3.51 -3.75 1.08
N TYR A 76 3.64 -4.07 -0.20
CA TYR A 76 2.51 -4.28 -1.12
C TYR A 76 2.67 -5.64 -1.79
N PHE A 77 1.61 -6.43 -1.79
CA PHE A 77 1.59 -7.75 -2.44
C PHE A 77 0.73 -7.73 -3.69
N ILE A 78 1.23 -8.33 -4.77
CA ILE A 78 0.53 -8.48 -6.04
C ILE A 78 0.74 -9.89 -6.56
N ASP A 79 -0.31 -10.48 -7.13
CA ASP A 79 -0.18 -11.67 -7.97
C ASP A 79 0.13 -11.22 -9.41
N PRO A 80 1.37 -11.39 -9.91
CA PRO A 80 1.74 -10.92 -11.23
C PRO A 80 1.07 -11.73 -12.36
N THR A 81 0.55 -12.94 -12.07
CA THR A 81 -0.12 -13.78 -13.06
C THR A 81 -1.58 -13.38 -13.30
N ALA A 82 -2.15 -12.58 -12.39
CA ALA A 82 -3.52 -12.07 -12.48
C ALA A 82 -3.67 -10.85 -13.41
N HIS A 83 -2.56 -10.29 -13.89
CA HIS A 83 -2.54 -9.06 -14.68
C HIS A 83 -1.66 -9.21 -15.92
N ASP A 84 -1.88 -8.37 -16.92
CA ASP A 84 -0.99 -8.33 -18.07
C ASP A 84 0.40 -7.78 -17.67
N PRO A 85 1.47 -8.14 -18.41
CA PRO A 85 2.83 -7.72 -18.06
C PRO A 85 3.04 -6.20 -18.01
N GLN A 86 2.28 -5.43 -18.81
CA GLN A 86 2.39 -3.97 -18.83
C GLN A 86 1.80 -3.36 -17.56
N THR A 87 0.69 -3.90 -17.05
CA THR A 87 0.11 -3.50 -15.76
C THR A 87 1.09 -3.74 -14.61
N VAL A 88 1.68 -4.94 -14.53
CA VAL A 88 2.67 -5.27 -13.49
C VAL A 88 3.89 -4.35 -13.60
N THR A 89 4.45 -4.20 -14.80
CA THR A 89 5.60 -3.32 -15.07
C THR A 89 5.31 -1.86 -14.73
N SER A 90 4.08 -1.39 -14.94
CA SER A 90 3.72 -0.01 -14.60
C SER A 90 3.76 0.21 -13.09
N LEU A 91 3.25 -0.76 -12.31
CA LEU A 91 3.21 -0.68 -10.85
C LEU A 91 4.60 -0.67 -10.22
N THR A 92 5.58 -1.39 -10.78
CA THR A 92 6.94 -1.44 -10.22
C THR A 92 7.57 -0.06 -10.12
N TYR A 93 7.26 0.87 -11.03
CA TYR A 93 7.75 2.26 -10.99
C TYR A 93 7.22 3.08 -9.81
N LEU A 94 6.22 2.60 -9.06
CA LEU A 94 5.71 3.27 -7.87
C LEU A 94 6.47 2.91 -6.59
N PHE A 95 7.34 1.90 -6.63
CA PHE A 95 7.96 1.31 -5.46
C PHE A 95 9.49 1.38 -5.54
N ASP A 96 10.13 1.64 -4.40
CA ASP A 96 11.60 1.71 -4.32
C ASP A 96 12.29 0.36 -4.50
N THR A 97 11.59 -0.73 -4.17
CA THR A 97 12.11 -2.10 -4.24
C THR A 97 11.01 -3.07 -4.62
N VAL A 98 11.33 -3.97 -5.55
CA VAL A 98 10.45 -5.05 -6.01
C VAL A 98 11.16 -6.36 -5.73
N LEU A 99 10.43 -7.29 -5.09
CA LEU A 99 10.90 -8.63 -4.79
C LEU A 99 9.97 -9.63 -5.47
N GLU A 100 10.55 -10.58 -6.19
CA GLU A 100 9.84 -11.74 -6.74
C GLU A 100 10.17 -12.95 -5.86
N THR A 101 9.14 -13.73 -5.53
CA THR A 101 9.26 -14.93 -4.70
C THR A 101 8.67 -16.11 -5.44
N ASP A 102 9.39 -17.23 -5.49
CA ASP A 102 8.97 -18.50 -6.09
C ASP A 102 7.91 -19.25 -5.27
#